data_AF-A0A011QD95-F1
#
_entry.id   AF-A0A011QD95-F1
#
_cell.length_a   1.000
_cell.length_b   1.000
_cell.length_c   1.000
_cell.angle_alpha   90.00
_cell.angle_beta   90.00
_cell.angle_gamma   90.00
#
_symmetry.space_group_name_H-M   'P 1'
#
loop_
_entity.id
_entity.type
_entity.pdbx_description
1 polymer ?
#
loop_
_entity_poly.entity_id
_entity_poly.type
_entity_poly.pdbx_seq_one_letter_code
_entity_poly.pdbx_strand_id
1 'polypeptide(L)' 'MIGFGPTQPEGGKRIQTRSNKRFFPMLPLLSPLEPFFTQKWRPSEIALVK' A
#
# COMPACT_ATOMS: atom_id res chain seq x y z
N MET A 1 9.64 -1.28 -0.07
CA MET A 1 8.43 -2.09 -0.29
C MET A 1 7.56 -2.04 0.97
N ILE A 2 6.25 -1.91 0.82
CA ILE A 2 5.29 -1.93 1.93
C ILE A 2 4.56 -3.27 1.89
N GLY A 3 4.61 -4.02 3.00
CA GLY A 3 3.97 -5.33 3.13
C GLY A 3 2.72 -5.27 4.01
N PHE A 4 1.70 -6.04 3.64
CA PHE A 4 0.49 -6.26 4.43
C PHE A 4 0.45 -7.73 4.86
N GLY A 5 0.45 -8.01 6.17
CA GLY A 5 0.39 -9.40 6.65
C GLY A 5 0.75 -9.61 8.12
N PRO A 6 0.59 -10.84 8.63
CA PRO A 6 0.94 -11.20 10.01
C PRO A 6 2.45 -11.35 10.23
N THR A 7 3.21 -11.70 9.20
CA THR A 7 4.67 -11.93 9.25
C THR A 7 5.42 -10.75 8.64
N GLN A 8 6.58 -10.41 9.19
CA GLN A 8 7.40 -9.28 8.72
C GLN A 8 8.38 -9.74 7.63
N PRO A 9 8.36 -9.13 6.42
CA PRO A 9 9.37 -9.38 5.41
C PRO A 9 10.69 -8.66 5.77
N GLU A 10 11.82 -9.26 5.40
CA GLU A 10 13.15 -8.68 5.64
C GLU A 10 13.31 -7.32 4.92
N GLY A 11 13.63 -6.27 5.68
CA GLY A 11 13.96 -4.93 5.14
C GLY A 11 12.78 -4.02 4.75
N GLY A 12 11.52 -4.40 5.03
CA GLY A 12 10.32 -3.65 4.64
C GLY A 12 9.60 -2.87 5.76
N LYS A 13 8.81 -1.86 5.39
CA LYS A 13 7.80 -1.26 6.30
C LYS A 13 6.50 -2.09 6.23
N ARG A 14 5.85 -2.32 7.37
CA ARG A 14 4.69 -3.21 7.49
C ARG A 14 3.48 -2.50 8.07
N ILE A 15 2.31 -2.83 7.53
CA ILE A 15 1.01 -2.53 8.14
C ILE A 15 0.44 -3.86 8.65
N GLN A 16 0.28 -3.99 9.97
CA GLN A 16 -0.23 -5.20 10.60
C GLN A 16 -1.73 -5.35 10.34
N THR A 17 -2.12 -6.38 9.60
CA THR A 17 -3.52 -6.70 9.29
C THR A 17 -4.00 -7.85 10.18
N ARG A 18 -5.32 -7.93 10.45
CA ARG A 18 -5.91 -9.09 11.16
C ARG A 18 -6.27 -10.17 10.16
N SER A 19 -5.87 -11.42 10.45
CA SER A 19 -6.02 -12.58 9.56
C SER A 19 -7.47 -12.98 9.22
N ASN A 20 -8.49 -12.31 9.75
CA ASN A 20 -9.90 -12.61 9.50
C ASN A 20 -10.77 -11.35 9.30
N LYS A 21 -10.14 -10.21 8.97
CA LYS A 21 -10.86 -8.96 8.72
C LYS A 21 -10.39 -8.36 7.40
N ARG A 22 -11.33 -8.07 6.50
CA ARG A 22 -11.03 -7.34 5.26
C ARG A 22 -10.48 -5.97 5.61
N PHE A 23 -9.49 -5.54 4.83
CA PHE A 23 -8.96 -4.18 4.88
C PHE A 23 -8.87 -3.66 3.44
N PHE A 24 -8.92 -2.34 3.32
CA PHE A 24 -8.66 -1.64 2.05
C PHE A 24 -7.59 -0.59 2.34
N PRO A 25 -6.40 -0.68 1.74
CA PRO A 25 -5.36 0.32 1.98
C PRO A 25 -5.75 1.63 1.31
N MET A 26 -5.63 2.72 2.06
CA MET A 26 -5.83 4.08 1.57
C MET A 26 -4.49 4.81 1.62
N LEU A 27 -4.09 5.39 0.49
CA LEU A 27 -2.90 6.22 0.40
C LEU A 27 -3.33 7.69 0.39
N PRO A 28 -3.34 8.38 1.55
CA PRO A 28 -3.59 9.81 1.57
C PRO A 28 -2.42 10.56 0.93
N LEU A 29 -2.71 11.37 -0.09
CA LEU A 29 -1.75 12.33 -0.65
C LEU A 29 -1.92 13.67 0.04
N LEU A 30 -0.86 14.13 0.70
CA LEU A 30 -0.80 15.47 1.26
C LEU A 30 -0.32 16.41 0.16
N SER A 31 -1.19 17.34 -0.26
CA SER A 31 -0.93 18.29 -1.37
C SER A 31 -0.55 17.59 -2.68
N PRO A 32 -1.53 16.95 -3.37
CA PRO A 32 -1.26 16.25 -4.62
C PRO A 32 -0.74 17.21 -5.70
N LEU A 33 0.31 16.80 -6.40
CA LEU A 33 0.92 17.54 -7.52
C LEU A 33 0.15 17.27 -8.82
N GLU A 34 0.37 18.10 -9.87
CA GLU A 34 -0.22 17.93 -11.21
C GLU A 34 -0.19 16.49 -11.80
N PRO A 35 0.86 15.66 -11.58
CA PRO A 35 0.89 14.27 -12.04
C PRO A 35 -0.24 13.39 -11.49
N PHE A 36 -0.78 13.73 -10.32
CA PHE A 36 -1.92 13.03 -9.73
C PHE A 36 -3.20 13.33 -10.50
N PHE A 37 -3.46 14.61 -10.79
CA PHE A 37 -4.65 15.04 -11.53
C PHE A 37 -4.64 14.60 -12.99
N THR A 38 -3.46 14.67 -13.63
CA THR A 38 -3.27 14.19 -15.00
C THR A 38 -3.18 12.68 -15.11
N GLN A 39 -3.32 11.94 -13.99
CA GLN A 39 -3.23 10.48 -13.90
C GLN A 39 -1.92 9.89 -14.46
N LYS A 40 -0.89 10.72 -14.66
CA LYS A 40 0.45 10.31 -15.09
C LYS A 40 1.14 9.48 -14.00
N TRP A 41 0.78 9.72 -12.74
CA TRP A 41 1.23 8.92 -11.61
C TRP A 41 0.04 8.20 -10.97
N ARG A 42 0.20 6.89 -10.73
CA ARG A 42 -0.78 6.04 -10.04
C ARG A 42 -0.06 5.09 -9.10
N PRO A 43 -0.65 4.75 -7.94
CA PRO A 43 -0.10 3.70 -7.08
C PRO A 43 -0.08 2.37 -7.83
N SER A 44 0.96 1.57 -7.59
CA SER A 44 1.07 0.22 -8.13
C SER A 44 0.01 -0.70 -7.53
N GLU A 45 -0.35 -1.74 -8.29
CA GLU A 45 -1.30 -2.76 -7.81
C GLU A 45 -0.75 -3.52 -6.60
N ILE A 46 -1.65 -3.93 -5.71
CA ILE A 46 -1.31 -4.74 -4.54
C ILE A 46 -1.21 -6.19 -5.00
N ALA A 47 0.02 -6.71 -5.06
CA ALA A 47 0.28 -8.11 -5.40
C ALA A 47 0.34 -9.00 -4.15
N LEU A 48 -0.06 -10.27 -4.30
CA LEU A 48 0.09 -11.28 -3.25
C LEU A 48 1.54 -11.77 -3.22
N VAL A 49 2.18 -11.64 -2.06
CA VAL A 49 3.52 -12.20 -1.83
C VAL A 49 3.35 -13.67 -1.47
N LYS A 50 4.04 -14.55 -2.20
CA LYS A 50 3.97 -16.00 -2.03
C LYS A 50 4.73 -16.46 -0.78
#